data_AF-A0A1F6VFV9-F1
#
_entry.id   AF-A0A1F6VFV9-F1
#
_cell.length_a   1.000
_cell.length_b   1.000
_cell.length_c   1.000
_cell.angle_alpha   90.00
_cell.angle_beta   90.00
_cell.angle_gamma   90.00
#
_symmetry.space_group_name_H-M   'P 1'
#
loop_
_entity.id
_entity.type
_entity.pdbx_description
1 polymer ?
#
loop_
_entity_poly.entity_id
_entity_poly.type
_entity_poly.pdbx_seq_one_letter_code
_entity_poly.pdbx_strand_id
1 'polypeptide(L)'
;MTERITNKIPYVASHNKRYEISKDEFSRRRIEALRDICHELQAQLPLPISISVFGSLVKGKELTHETALETDIDCKLRFDIEEFRALPEETILKLGKKFGIEDLNVYLFEKLLKEIFIEKLNKVKDKLNLKETLTEHVFVGPIDSDSIQDAVNYRMMSHTWEDKGASVSADVRLNSYFTLSIGNAVKKYRDIFLRKLASDPDKQRSEFTWDLIKEAVERSERDGQIPEKLKKSFPQTIEEALKFYGIKI
;
A
#
# COMPACT_ATOMS: atom_id res chain seq x y z
N MET A 1 27.49 -18.75 -5.69
CA MET A 1 26.49 -17.85 -5.09
C MET A 1 26.99 -17.41 -3.75
N THR A 2 27.48 -16.17 -3.63
CA THR A 2 27.92 -15.60 -2.35
C THR A 2 26.69 -15.07 -1.65
N GLU A 3 26.28 -15.69 -0.54
CA GLU A 3 25.24 -15.14 0.33
C GLU A 3 25.69 -13.75 0.79
N ARG A 4 25.00 -12.69 0.34
CA ARG A 4 25.10 -11.39 0.98
C ARG A 4 24.51 -11.54 2.38
N ILE A 5 25.37 -11.76 3.38
CA ILE A 5 25.04 -11.52 4.78
C ILE A 5 24.76 -10.02 4.87
N THR A 6 23.51 -9.64 4.64
CA THR A 6 23.05 -8.30 4.96
C THR A 6 23.00 -8.25 6.47
N ASN A 7 23.92 -7.51 7.10
CA ASN A 7 23.80 -7.13 8.50
C ASN A 7 22.58 -6.22 8.63
N LYS A 8 21.38 -6.80 8.59
CA LYS A 8 20.14 -6.06 8.80
C LYS A 8 20.21 -5.52 10.22
N ILE A 9 20.36 -4.22 10.31
CA ILE A 9 20.41 -3.50 11.59
C ILE A 9 19.15 -3.87 12.37
N PRO A 10 19.27 -4.48 13.57
CA PRO A 10 18.14 -4.92 14.36
C PRO A 10 17.20 -3.75 14.59
N TYR A 11 15.94 -3.97 14.30
CA TYR A 11 14.92 -2.95 14.34
C TYR A 11 13.94 -3.19 15.47
N VAL A 12 13.59 -2.13 16.21
CA VAL A 12 12.52 -2.16 17.21
C VAL A 12 11.43 -1.20 16.77
N ALA A 13 10.24 -1.73 16.49
CA ALA A 13 9.09 -0.92 16.11
C ALA A 13 8.62 -0.01 17.24
N SER A 14 8.10 1.18 16.91
CA SER A 14 7.57 2.12 17.90
C SER A 14 6.63 1.43 18.88
N HIS A 15 6.73 1.70 20.18
CA HIS A 15 5.80 1.16 21.17
C HIS A 15 4.55 2.04 21.39
N ASN A 16 4.47 3.21 20.73
CA ASN A 16 3.52 4.27 21.08
C ASN A 16 2.47 4.57 20.00
N LYS A 17 2.79 4.36 18.72
CA LYS A 17 1.81 4.50 17.61
C LYS A 17 1.91 3.35 16.62
N ARG A 18 0.80 3.02 15.96
CA ARG A 18 0.78 2.06 14.85
C ARG A 18 1.63 2.55 13.68
N TYR A 19 1.32 3.76 13.20
CA TYR A 19 2.16 4.50 12.27
C TYR A 19 2.91 5.59 13.02
N GLU A 20 4.23 5.50 13.02
CA GLU A 20 5.09 6.57 13.49
C GLU A 20 6.07 6.90 12.38
N ILE A 21 5.90 8.06 11.78
CA ILE A 21 6.97 8.65 10.98
C ILE A 21 8.00 9.14 11.99
N SER A 22 9.21 8.62 11.89
CA SER A 22 10.31 9.03 12.76
C SER A 22 10.51 10.56 12.72
N LYS A 23 11.01 11.11 13.83
CA LYS A 23 11.30 12.54 13.94
C LYS A 23 12.57 12.95 13.20
N ASP A 24 13.39 11.98 12.79
CA ASP A 24 14.61 12.24 12.03
C ASP A 24 14.30 12.89 10.67
N GLU A 25 15.25 13.70 10.20
CA GLU A 25 15.10 14.48 8.99
C GLU A 25 14.99 13.60 7.74
N PHE A 26 15.67 12.45 7.69
CA PHE A 26 15.67 11.57 6.52
C PHE A 26 14.30 10.95 6.29
N SER A 27 13.69 10.39 7.34
CA SER A 27 12.35 9.82 7.30
C SER A 27 11.31 10.86 6.89
N ARG A 28 11.38 12.07 7.47
CA ARG A 28 10.46 13.17 7.13
C ARG A 28 10.59 13.62 5.68
N ARG A 29 11.82 13.85 5.20
CA ARG A 29 12.09 14.25 3.81
C ARG A 29 11.61 13.20 2.81
N ARG A 30 11.76 11.91 3.13
CA ARG A 30 11.27 10.82 2.27
C ARG A 30 9.76 10.79 2.17
N ILE A 31 9.04 10.89 3.30
CA ILE A 31 7.57 10.96 3.28
C ILE A 31 7.08 12.21 2.56
N GLU A 32 7.73 13.36 2.79
CA GLU A 32 7.42 14.60 2.09
C GLU A 32 7.61 14.47 0.58
N ALA A 33 8.74 13.92 0.13
CA ALA A 33 8.97 13.67 -1.29
C ALA A 33 7.92 12.72 -1.90
N LEU A 34 7.53 11.65 -1.20
CA LEU A 34 6.46 10.76 -1.67
C LEU A 34 5.12 11.49 -1.81
N ARG A 35 4.81 12.40 -0.88
CA ARG A 35 3.61 13.25 -0.95
C ARG A 35 3.65 14.18 -2.14
N ASP A 36 4.76 14.86 -2.35
CA ASP A 36 4.91 15.81 -3.44
C ASP A 36 4.84 15.09 -4.80
N ILE A 37 5.52 13.93 -4.92
CA ILE A 37 5.42 13.06 -6.09
C ILE A 37 3.97 12.60 -6.34
N CYS A 38 3.25 12.20 -5.28
CA CYS A 38 1.85 11.79 -5.42
C CYS A 38 0.97 12.93 -5.96
N HIS A 39 1.10 14.14 -5.41
CA HIS A 39 0.37 15.31 -5.89
C HIS A 39 0.73 15.66 -7.34
N GLU A 40 2.01 15.59 -7.71
CA GLU A 40 2.43 15.80 -9.09
C GLU A 40 1.85 14.76 -10.05
N LEU A 41 1.80 13.49 -9.65
CA LEU A 41 1.17 12.43 -10.45
C LEU A 41 -0.32 12.69 -10.64
N GLN A 42 -1.04 13.03 -9.57
CA GLN A 42 -2.47 13.37 -9.63
C GLN A 42 -2.75 14.64 -10.45
N ALA A 43 -1.81 15.58 -10.52
CA ALA A 43 -1.93 16.75 -11.39
C ALA A 43 -1.67 16.42 -12.88
N GLN A 44 -0.88 15.39 -13.17
CA GLN A 44 -0.49 15.01 -14.53
C GLN A 44 -1.35 13.93 -15.16
N LEU A 45 -2.01 13.12 -14.33
CA LEU A 45 -2.80 11.97 -14.72
C LEU A 45 -4.23 12.19 -14.21
N PRO A 46 -5.26 12.04 -15.05
CA PRO A 46 -6.65 12.33 -14.69
C PRO A 46 -7.27 11.20 -13.85
N LEU A 47 -6.53 10.69 -12.86
CA LEU A 47 -6.91 9.52 -12.07
C LEU A 47 -6.52 9.66 -10.60
N PRO A 48 -7.35 9.17 -9.68
CA PRO A 48 -6.96 8.99 -8.30
C PRO A 48 -5.79 8.02 -8.21
N ILE A 49 -4.73 8.49 -7.58
CA ILE A 49 -3.55 7.70 -7.26
C ILE A 49 -3.36 7.73 -5.76
N SER A 50 -2.87 6.63 -5.21
CA SER A 50 -2.41 6.59 -3.82
C SER A 50 -1.12 5.81 -3.70
N ILE A 51 -0.29 6.20 -2.73
CA ILE A 51 0.96 5.53 -2.37
C ILE A 51 0.78 4.95 -0.96
N SER A 52 0.72 3.62 -0.87
CA SER A 52 0.78 2.90 0.40
C SER A 52 2.23 2.69 0.80
N VAL A 53 2.66 3.31 1.90
CA VAL A 53 4.02 3.22 2.42
C VAL A 53 4.07 2.14 3.51
N PHE A 54 5.07 1.27 3.43
CA PHE A 54 5.30 0.21 4.41
C PHE A 54 6.79 0.12 4.74
N GLY A 55 7.21 -0.96 5.42
CA GLY A 55 8.62 -1.12 5.77
C GLY A 55 9.09 -0.15 6.85
N SER A 56 10.37 0.19 6.84
CA SER A 56 11.03 0.92 7.94
C SER A 56 10.50 2.35 8.16
N LEU A 57 10.07 3.03 7.10
CA LEU A 57 9.68 4.45 7.13
C LEU A 57 8.44 4.75 7.97
N VAL A 58 7.55 3.79 8.15
CA VAL A 58 6.25 4.00 8.82
C VAL A 58 6.20 3.37 10.21
N LYS A 59 7.28 2.70 10.63
CA LYS A 59 7.31 1.94 11.87
C LYS A 59 7.93 2.72 13.04
N GLY A 60 8.49 3.91 12.81
CA GLY A 60 9.15 4.74 13.82
C GLY A 60 10.67 4.57 13.90
N LYS A 61 11.30 3.95 12.88
CA LYS A 61 12.75 3.78 12.83
C LYS A 61 13.44 5.12 12.67
N GLU A 62 14.24 5.51 13.66
CA GLU A 62 15.17 6.62 13.51
C GLU A 62 16.31 6.21 12.57
N LEU A 63 16.47 6.98 11.49
CA LEU A 63 17.56 6.80 10.55
C LEU A 63 18.72 7.72 10.95
N THR A 64 19.92 7.15 11.03
CA THR A 64 21.17 7.91 11.08
C THR A 64 21.64 8.18 9.65
N HIS A 65 22.65 9.03 9.47
CA HIS A 65 23.20 9.26 8.13
C HIS A 65 23.67 7.97 7.45
N GLU A 66 24.31 7.07 8.21
CA GLU A 66 24.78 5.78 7.70
C GLU A 66 23.61 4.85 7.37
N THR A 67 22.64 4.70 8.28
CA THR A 67 21.52 3.78 8.05
C THR A 67 20.52 4.29 7.03
N ALA A 68 20.43 5.61 6.83
CA ALA A 68 19.62 6.20 5.78
C ALA A 68 20.09 5.75 4.39
N LEU A 69 21.40 5.73 4.13
CA LEU A 69 21.95 5.37 2.81
C LEU A 69 21.63 3.92 2.41
N GLU A 70 21.52 3.03 3.40
CA GLU A 70 21.23 1.60 3.20
C GLU A 70 19.74 1.26 3.38
N THR A 71 18.91 2.25 3.73
CA THR A 71 17.46 2.06 3.90
C THR A 71 16.72 2.47 2.63
N ASP A 72 15.93 1.54 2.10
CA ASP A 72 15.08 1.68 0.92
C ASP A 72 13.77 2.45 1.19
N ILE A 73 12.99 2.63 0.12
CA ILE A 73 11.62 3.10 0.18
C ILE A 73 10.70 1.97 -0.31
N ASP A 74 10.04 1.35 0.65
CA ASP A 74 9.03 0.32 0.41
C ASP A 74 7.64 0.96 0.18
N CYS A 75 7.12 0.88 -1.05
CA CYS A 75 5.80 1.42 -1.34
C CYS A 75 5.02 0.68 -2.43
N LYS A 76 3.68 0.76 -2.35
CA LYS A 76 2.77 0.31 -3.39
C LYS A 76 1.99 1.50 -3.93
N LEU A 77 2.09 1.76 -5.22
CA LEU A 77 1.23 2.69 -5.93
C LEU A 77 -0.02 1.98 -6.40
N ARG A 78 -1.16 2.62 -6.19
CA ARG A 78 -2.47 2.17 -6.66
C ARG A 78 -3.13 3.25 -7.47
N PHE A 79 -3.77 2.87 -8.57
CA PHE A 79 -4.64 3.75 -9.35
C PHE A 79 -6.02 3.10 -9.50
N ASP A 80 -7.05 3.94 -9.51
CA ASP A 80 -8.43 3.49 -9.67
C ASP A 80 -8.67 3.03 -11.12
N ILE A 81 -8.83 1.72 -11.34
CA ILE A 81 -9.04 1.15 -12.69
C ILE A 81 -10.48 1.35 -13.18
N GLU A 82 -11.46 1.48 -12.29
CA GLU A 82 -12.83 1.83 -12.67
C GLU A 82 -12.85 3.23 -13.26
N GLU A 83 -12.16 4.17 -12.63
CA GLU A 83 -12.01 5.53 -13.17
C GLU A 83 -11.17 5.55 -14.45
N PHE A 84 -10.12 4.74 -14.55
CA PHE A 84 -9.35 4.59 -15.80
C PHE A 84 -10.24 4.14 -16.96
N ARG A 85 -11.06 3.11 -16.75
CA ARG A 85 -11.98 2.57 -17.75
C ARG A 85 -13.12 3.54 -18.09
N ALA A 86 -13.47 4.43 -17.17
CA ALA A 86 -14.49 5.45 -17.37
C ALA A 86 -13.96 6.72 -18.08
N LEU A 87 -12.64 6.84 -18.32
CA LEU A 87 -12.09 7.97 -19.05
C LEU A 87 -12.62 8.01 -20.50
N PRO A 88 -12.92 9.20 -21.05
CA PRO A 88 -13.24 9.34 -22.46
C PRO A 88 -12.09 8.81 -23.34
N GLU A 89 -12.42 8.18 -24.47
CA GLU A 89 -11.43 7.65 -25.42
C GLU A 89 -10.42 8.72 -25.87
N GLU A 90 -10.90 9.95 -26.11
CA GLU A 90 -10.03 11.09 -26.45
C GLU A 90 -8.99 11.38 -25.35
N THR A 91 -9.35 11.22 -24.07
CA THR A 91 -8.44 11.37 -22.94
C THR A 91 -7.38 10.26 -22.93
N ILE A 92 -7.78 9.01 -23.16
CA ILE A 92 -6.85 7.88 -23.27
C ILE A 92 -5.88 8.07 -24.44
N LEU A 93 -6.36 8.49 -25.61
CA LEU A 93 -5.54 8.80 -26.78
C LEU A 93 -4.57 9.96 -26.53
N LYS A 94 -5.02 11.04 -25.87
CA LYS A 94 -4.16 12.18 -25.49
C LYS A 94 -3.06 11.76 -24.51
N LEU A 95 -3.40 10.95 -23.52
CA LEU A 95 -2.43 10.39 -22.58
C LEU A 95 -1.43 9.49 -23.29
N GLY A 96 -1.91 8.55 -24.10
CA GLY A 96 -1.06 7.66 -24.90
C GLY A 96 -0.07 8.46 -25.75
N LYS A 97 -0.57 9.42 -26.55
CA LYS A 97 0.27 10.30 -27.38
C LYS A 97 1.29 11.11 -26.57
N LYS A 98 0.90 11.64 -25.41
CA LYS A 98 1.79 12.39 -24.51
C LYS A 98 3.01 11.57 -24.08
N PHE A 99 2.86 10.25 -23.96
CA PHE A 99 3.91 9.33 -23.52
C PHE A 99 4.43 8.40 -24.62
N GLY A 100 4.04 8.62 -25.89
CA GLY A 100 4.49 7.80 -27.02
C GLY A 100 3.93 6.37 -27.04
N ILE A 101 2.72 6.17 -26.51
CA ILE A 101 2.02 4.87 -26.46
C ILE A 101 0.77 4.96 -27.34
N GLU A 102 0.69 4.15 -28.40
CA GLU A 102 -0.41 4.21 -29.37
C GLU A 102 -1.73 3.66 -28.82
N ASP A 103 -1.69 2.54 -28.09
CA ASP A 103 -2.88 1.85 -27.54
C ASP A 103 -2.76 1.70 -26.02
N LEU A 104 -2.97 2.79 -25.29
CA LEU A 104 -2.82 2.83 -23.84
C LEU A 104 -3.94 2.03 -23.15
N ASN A 105 -3.63 0.80 -22.75
CA ASN A 105 -4.49 -0.04 -21.91
C ASN A 105 -4.00 -0.06 -20.44
N VAL A 106 -4.76 -0.72 -19.55
CA VAL A 106 -4.46 -0.80 -18.10
C VAL A 106 -3.05 -1.32 -17.82
N TYR A 107 -2.61 -2.36 -18.54
CA TYR A 107 -1.29 -2.97 -18.32
C TYR A 107 -0.16 -2.01 -18.73
N LEU A 108 -0.31 -1.33 -19.85
CA LEU A 108 0.65 -0.31 -20.29
C LEU A 108 0.62 0.92 -19.38
N PHE A 109 -0.55 1.30 -18.87
CA PHE A 109 -0.68 2.39 -17.90
C PHE A 109 0.02 2.06 -16.57
N GLU A 110 -0.07 0.83 -16.08
CA GLU A 110 0.65 0.39 -14.88
C GLU A 110 2.17 0.56 -15.04
N LYS A 111 2.72 0.12 -16.19
CA LYS A 111 4.15 0.30 -16.51
C LYS A 111 4.53 1.76 -16.60
N LEU A 112 3.75 2.55 -17.35
CA LEU A 112 3.97 3.98 -17.50
C LEU A 112 3.97 4.69 -16.14
N LEU A 113 3.00 4.39 -15.27
CA LEU A 113 2.92 4.97 -13.94
C LEU A 113 4.14 4.61 -13.08
N LYS A 114 4.61 3.35 -13.17
CA LYS A 114 5.85 2.92 -12.51
C LYS A 114 7.06 3.70 -13.01
N GLU A 115 7.20 3.86 -14.31
CA GLU A 115 8.31 4.61 -14.94
C GLU A 115 8.30 6.08 -14.52
N ILE A 116 7.15 6.78 -14.62
CA ILE A 116 7.03 8.18 -14.22
C ILE A 116 7.35 8.34 -12.73
N PHE A 117 6.86 7.43 -11.88
CA PHE A 117 7.15 7.48 -10.44
C PHE A 117 8.65 7.31 -10.14
N ILE A 118 9.30 6.32 -10.76
CA ILE A 118 10.74 6.07 -10.62
C ILE A 118 11.54 7.27 -11.13
N GLU A 119 11.17 7.85 -12.27
CA GLU A 119 11.83 9.04 -12.81
C GLU A 119 11.75 10.22 -11.83
N LYS A 120 10.57 10.46 -11.24
CA LYS A 120 10.38 11.50 -10.23
C LYS A 120 11.20 11.23 -8.97
N LEU A 121 11.24 9.98 -8.49
CA LEU A 121 12.04 9.62 -7.33
C LEU A 121 13.55 9.78 -7.61
N ASN A 122 14.00 9.40 -8.81
CA ASN A 122 15.38 9.59 -9.28
C ASN A 122 15.82 11.06 -9.23
N LYS A 123 14.94 12.00 -9.58
CA LYS A 123 15.24 13.45 -9.57
C LYS A 123 15.51 14.00 -8.17
N VAL A 124 15.03 13.32 -7.13
CA VAL A 124 15.19 13.75 -5.73
C VAL A 124 16.07 12.82 -4.90
N LYS A 125 16.59 11.72 -5.47
CA LYS A 125 17.28 10.66 -4.72
C LYS A 125 18.49 11.15 -3.90
N ASP A 126 19.29 12.05 -4.47
CA ASP A 126 20.49 12.60 -3.80
C ASP A 126 20.07 13.47 -2.62
N LYS A 127 18.94 14.19 -2.76
CA LYS A 127 18.32 14.94 -1.66
C LYS A 127 17.64 14.04 -0.63
N LEU A 128 17.51 12.74 -0.87
CA LEU A 128 16.89 11.80 0.08
C LEU A 128 17.91 10.86 0.73
N ASN A 129 19.20 11.08 0.46
CA ASN A 129 20.30 10.19 0.85
C ASN A 129 19.98 8.74 0.47
N LEU A 130 19.53 8.52 -0.76
CA LEU A 130 19.28 7.19 -1.31
C LEU A 130 20.48 6.77 -2.17
N LYS A 131 21.12 5.65 -1.82
CA LYS A 131 22.31 5.13 -2.52
C LYS A 131 21.98 4.66 -3.94
N GLU A 132 20.88 3.92 -4.08
CA GLU A 132 20.32 3.51 -5.35
C GLU A 132 18.79 3.60 -5.27
N THR A 133 18.17 3.90 -6.41
CA THR A 133 16.72 3.90 -6.53
C THR A 133 16.29 2.46 -6.72
N LEU A 134 15.99 1.80 -5.61
CA LEU A 134 15.66 0.38 -5.58
C LEU A 134 14.26 0.18 -6.17
N THR A 135 14.20 -0.02 -7.49
CA THR A 135 12.97 -0.26 -8.26
C THR A 135 12.26 -1.56 -7.87
N GLU A 136 12.97 -2.45 -7.18
CA GLU A 136 12.49 -3.75 -6.69
C GLU A 136 11.41 -3.61 -5.59
N HIS A 137 11.43 -2.50 -4.85
CA HIS A 137 10.55 -2.26 -3.70
C HIS A 137 9.35 -1.35 -4.03
N VAL A 138 9.23 -0.97 -5.30
CA VAL A 138 8.12 -0.17 -5.82
C VAL A 138 7.19 -1.08 -6.61
N PHE A 139 6.03 -1.34 -6.02
CA PHE A 139 4.95 -2.09 -6.67
C PHE A 139 3.93 -1.11 -7.21
N VAL A 140 3.48 -1.30 -8.45
CA VAL A 140 2.37 -0.53 -9.02
C VAL A 140 1.29 -1.53 -9.39
N GLY A 141 0.03 -1.20 -9.17
CA GLY A 141 -1.05 -2.04 -9.65
C GLY A 141 -2.42 -1.38 -9.54
N PRO A 142 -3.39 -1.84 -10.33
CA PRO A 142 -4.75 -1.34 -10.26
C PRO A 142 -5.41 -1.69 -8.92
N ILE A 143 -6.54 -1.03 -8.67
CA ILE A 143 -7.51 -1.36 -7.63
C ILE A 143 -8.93 -1.09 -8.15
N ASP A 144 -9.84 -2.04 -7.95
CA ASP A 144 -11.27 -2.00 -8.31
C ASP A 144 -12.12 -2.71 -7.25
N SER A 145 -13.44 -2.55 -7.37
CA SER A 145 -14.43 -3.26 -6.56
C SER A 145 -14.45 -4.76 -6.85
N ASP A 146 -14.12 -5.17 -8.08
CA ASP A 146 -14.12 -6.58 -8.50
C ASP A 146 -13.01 -7.36 -7.79
N SER A 147 -11.77 -6.84 -7.74
CA SER A 147 -10.67 -7.47 -6.99
C SER A 147 -10.93 -7.53 -5.50
N ILE A 148 -11.70 -6.58 -4.94
CA ILE A 148 -12.21 -6.67 -3.57
C ILE A 148 -13.23 -7.78 -3.43
N GLN A 149 -14.18 -7.86 -4.35
CA GLN A 149 -15.21 -8.89 -4.35
C GLN A 149 -14.59 -10.28 -4.49
N ASP A 150 -13.61 -10.43 -5.38
CA ASP A 150 -12.86 -11.66 -5.58
C ASP A 150 -12.07 -12.03 -4.33
N ALA A 151 -11.41 -11.07 -3.69
CA ALA A 151 -10.69 -11.34 -2.45
C ALA A 151 -11.62 -11.76 -1.31
N VAL A 152 -12.80 -11.13 -1.18
CA VAL A 152 -13.84 -11.52 -0.22
C VAL A 152 -14.38 -12.91 -0.58
N ASN A 153 -14.76 -13.15 -1.83
CA ASN A 153 -15.33 -14.43 -2.29
C ASN A 153 -14.35 -15.60 -2.19
N TYR A 154 -13.11 -15.40 -2.65
CA TYR A 154 -12.05 -16.42 -2.58
C TYR A 154 -11.85 -16.88 -1.14
N ARG A 155 -11.88 -15.94 -0.19
CA ARG A 155 -11.80 -16.21 1.25
C ARG A 155 -13.04 -16.93 1.77
N MET A 156 -14.21 -16.53 1.29
CA MET A 156 -15.47 -17.21 1.61
C MET A 156 -15.54 -18.63 1.05
N MET A 157 -14.80 -18.97 -0.01
CA MET A 157 -14.80 -20.32 -0.59
C MET A 157 -13.68 -21.21 -0.04
N SER A 158 -12.56 -20.64 0.42
CA SER A 158 -11.45 -21.38 1.02
C SER A 158 -11.77 -21.78 2.48
N HIS A 159 -12.71 -22.72 2.67
CA HIS A 159 -13.07 -23.26 3.99
C HIS A 159 -12.08 -24.30 4.52
N THR A 160 -11.08 -24.70 3.73
CA THR A 160 -10.06 -25.67 4.14
C THR A 160 -8.72 -24.96 4.40
N TRP A 161 -8.21 -25.16 5.62
CA TRP A 161 -6.91 -24.66 6.09
C TRP A 161 -5.71 -25.12 5.26
N GLU A 162 -5.91 -26.04 4.32
CA GLU A 162 -4.88 -26.73 3.55
C GLU A 162 -4.45 -25.96 2.28
N ASP A 163 -5.25 -25.00 1.80
CA ASP A 163 -4.98 -24.26 0.56
C ASP A 163 -4.16 -22.96 0.79
N LYS A 164 -3.05 -23.09 1.53
CA LYS A 164 -2.25 -21.96 2.03
C LYS A 164 -1.55 -21.14 0.93
N GLY A 165 -1.33 -21.70 -0.27
CA GLY A 165 -0.52 -21.06 -1.31
C GLY A 165 -1.17 -19.84 -1.98
N ALA A 166 -2.40 -19.98 -2.48
CA ALA A 166 -3.09 -18.90 -3.20
C ALA A 166 -3.71 -17.85 -2.23
N SER A 167 -4.10 -18.30 -1.04
CA SER A 167 -4.46 -17.51 0.15
C SER A 167 -3.44 -16.38 0.46
N VAL A 168 -2.15 -16.70 0.56
CA VAL A 168 -1.10 -15.72 0.90
C VAL A 168 -1.01 -14.56 -0.10
N SER A 169 -1.35 -14.79 -1.38
CA SER A 169 -1.27 -13.75 -2.43
C SER A 169 -2.40 -12.70 -2.37
N ALA A 170 -3.59 -13.07 -1.89
CA ALA A 170 -4.72 -12.14 -1.76
C ALA A 170 -4.56 -11.25 -0.52
N ASP A 171 -4.10 -11.83 0.60
CA ASP A 171 -3.83 -11.10 1.84
C ASP A 171 -2.76 -10.03 1.66
N VAL A 172 -1.68 -10.37 0.95
CA VAL A 172 -0.59 -9.43 0.63
C VAL A 172 -1.04 -8.31 -0.30
N ARG A 173 -2.15 -8.49 -1.05
CA ARG A 173 -2.69 -7.43 -1.90
C ARG A 173 -3.55 -6.45 -1.11
N LEU A 174 -4.50 -6.96 -0.32
CA LEU A 174 -5.43 -6.12 0.43
C LEU A 174 -4.80 -5.44 1.65
N ASN A 175 -3.79 -6.04 2.29
CA ASN A 175 -3.15 -5.44 3.47
C ASN A 175 -2.70 -3.98 3.23
N SER A 176 -2.23 -3.68 2.00
CA SER A 176 -1.76 -2.36 1.60
C SER A 176 -2.84 -1.29 1.58
N TYR A 177 -4.13 -1.65 1.66
CA TYR A 177 -5.24 -0.70 1.76
C TYR A 177 -5.41 -0.20 3.20
N PHE A 178 -4.84 -0.94 4.15
CA PHE A 178 -4.92 -0.68 5.58
C PHE A 178 -3.62 -0.11 6.16
N THR A 179 -2.55 0.00 5.37
CA THR A 179 -1.28 0.65 5.76
C THR A 179 -1.37 2.19 5.68
N LEU A 180 -0.30 2.89 6.05
CA LEU A 180 -0.20 4.34 5.84
C LEU A 180 -0.28 4.65 4.34
N SER A 181 -1.29 5.43 3.93
CA SER A 181 -1.52 5.81 2.54
C SER A 181 -1.42 7.32 2.34
N ILE A 182 -0.75 7.72 1.26
CA ILE A 182 -0.75 9.09 0.73
C ILE A 182 -1.68 9.12 -0.49
N GLY A 183 -2.53 10.14 -0.60
CA GLY A 183 -3.60 10.17 -1.62
C GLY A 183 -4.83 9.37 -1.19
N ASN A 184 -5.82 9.26 -2.10
CA ASN A 184 -7.18 8.83 -1.72
C ASN A 184 -7.71 7.58 -2.44
N ALA A 185 -7.01 7.07 -3.47
CA ALA A 185 -7.54 5.95 -4.27
C ALA A 185 -7.89 4.73 -3.40
N VAL A 186 -6.97 4.27 -2.54
CA VAL A 186 -7.22 3.12 -1.64
C VAL A 186 -8.33 3.33 -0.62
N LYS A 187 -8.68 4.58 -0.27
CA LYS A 187 -9.69 4.85 0.78
C LYS A 187 -11.07 4.38 0.36
N LYS A 188 -11.50 4.72 -0.87
CA LYS A 188 -12.78 4.26 -1.47
C LYS A 188 -12.92 2.75 -1.34
N TYR A 189 -11.86 2.04 -1.73
CA TYR A 189 -11.84 0.58 -1.80
C TYR A 189 -11.74 -0.10 -0.43
N ARG A 190 -10.98 0.46 0.52
CA ARG A 190 -11.04 0.05 1.92
C ARG A 190 -12.46 0.15 2.48
N ASP A 191 -13.14 1.25 2.20
CA ASP A 191 -14.49 1.49 2.70
C ASP A 191 -15.49 0.50 2.08
N ILE A 192 -15.37 0.21 0.78
CA ILE A 192 -16.16 -0.82 0.10
C ILE A 192 -15.94 -2.21 0.74
N PHE A 193 -14.68 -2.59 0.96
CA PHE A 193 -14.33 -3.87 1.58
C PHE A 193 -14.97 -4.01 2.97
N LEU A 194 -14.80 -3.03 3.85
CA LEU A 194 -15.35 -3.08 5.21
C LEU A 194 -16.88 -3.08 5.23
N ARG A 195 -17.53 -2.31 4.34
CA ARG A 195 -19.00 -2.33 4.19
C ARG A 195 -19.51 -3.69 3.73
N LYS A 196 -18.81 -4.34 2.79
CA LYS A 196 -19.17 -5.68 2.31
C LYS A 196 -19.10 -6.69 3.45
N LEU A 197 -18.01 -6.73 4.20
CA LEU A 197 -17.90 -7.60 5.38
C LEU A 197 -18.99 -7.31 6.42
N ALA A 198 -19.26 -6.04 6.69
CA ALA A 198 -20.26 -5.66 7.68
C ALA A 198 -21.70 -5.97 7.26
N SER A 199 -21.98 -6.01 5.95
CA SER A 199 -23.31 -6.28 5.39
C SER A 199 -23.56 -7.76 5.10
N ASP A 200 -22.53 -8.61 5.18
CA ASP A 200 -22.67 -10.05 4.97
C ASP A 200 -23.59 -10.65 6.06
N PRO A 201 -24.57 -11.48 5.69
CA PRO A 201 -25.44 -12.17 6.65
C PRO A 201 -24.70 -13.16 7.56
N ASP A 202 -23.57 -13.72 7.12
CA ASP A 202 -22.71 -14.60 7.90
C ASP A 202 -21.63 -13.79 8.65
N LYS A 203 -21.97 -13.39 9.88
CA LYS A 203 -21.07 -12.59 10.72
C LYS A 203 -19.80 -13.33 11.11
N GLN A 204 -19.88 -14.63 11.37
CA GLN A 204 -18.72 -15.41 11.79
C GLN A 204 -17.69 -15.49 10.67
N ARG A 205 -18.13 -15.76 9.43
CA ARG A 205 -17.28 -15.75 8.24
C ARG A 205 -16.64 -14.39 7.97
N SER A 206 -17.41 -13.33 8.18
CA SER A 206 -16.95 -11.96 7.95
C SER A 206 -15.85 -11.56 8.93
N GLU A 207 -16.05 -11.81 10.23
CA GLU A 207 -15.04 -11.56 11.25
C GLU A 207 -13.78 -12.41 11.01
N PHE A 208 -13.94 -13.68 10.61
CA PHE A 208 -12.80 -14.50 10.21
C PHE A 208 -12.00 -13.90 9.03
N THR A 209 -12.71 -13.37 8.02
CA THR A 209 -12.05 -12.70 6.88
C THR A 209 -11.32 -11.43 7.33
N TRP A 210 -11.91 -10.67 8.25
CA TRP A 210 -11.27 -9.51 8.85
C TRP A 210 -10.01 -9.91 9.65
N ASP A 211 -10.07 -10.96 10.45
CA ASP A 211 -8.94 -11.46 11.23
C ASP A 211 -7.74 -11.82 10.33
N LEU A 212 -7.96 -12.45 9.18
CA LEU A 212 -6.89 -12.76 8.22
C LEU A 212 -6.21 -11.50 7.67
N ILE A 213 -6.99 -10.48 7.31
CA ILE A 213 -6.46 -9.20 6.83
C ILE A 213 -5.71 -8.47 7.95
N LYS A 214 -6.30 -8.44 9.15
CA LYS A 214 -5.66 -7.91 10.36
C LYS A 214 -4.32 -8.59 10.57
N GLU A 215 -4.26 -9.91 10.68
CA GLU A 215 -3.02 -10.68 10.83
C GLU A 215 -1.99 -10.39 9.72
N ALA A 216 -2.42 -10.23 8.47
CA ALA A 216 -1.52 -9.88 7.37
C ALA A 216 -0.94 -8.46 7.52
N VAL A 217 -1.73 -7.50 7.98
CA VAL A 217 -1.29 -6.14 8.30
C VAL A 217 -0.34 -6.17 9.49
N GLU A 218 -0.71 -6.84 10.58
CA GLU A 218 0.08 -6.99 11.80
C GLU A 218 1.45 -7.65 11.52
N ARG A 219 1.49 -8.70 10.69
CA ARG A 219 2.74 -9.32 10.22
C ARG A 219 3.57 -8.36 9.36
N SER A 220 2.96 -7.68 8.40
CA SER A 220 3.71 -6.74 7.55
C SER A 220 4.31 -5.56 8.33
N GLU A 221 3.60 -5.09 9.36
CA GLU A 221 4.00 -3.94 10.15
C GLU A 221 4.97 -4.34 11.28
N ARG A 222 4.75 -5.47 11.96
CA ARG A 222 5.43 -5.82 13.22
C ARG A 222 5.75 -7.30 13.39
N ASP A 223 5.68 -8.11 12.32
CA ASP A 223 5.88 -9.57 12.38
C ASP A 223 5.00 -10.25 13.44
N GLY A 224 3.78 -9.72 13.63
CA GLY A 224 2.83 -10.20 14.65
C GLY A 224 3.17 -9.80 16.09
N GLN A 225 4.31 -9.15 16.34
CA GLN A 225 4.74 -8.73 17.67
C GLN A 225 4.18 -7.34 18.02
N ILE A 226 2.90 -7.29 18.37
CA ILE A 226 2.21 -6.04 18.72
C ILE A 226 2.30 -5.78 20.22
N PRO A 227 2.93 -4.66 20.65
CA PRO A 227 2.90 -4.24 22.04
C PRO A 227 1.46 -4.09 22.55
N GLU A 228 1.18 -4.50 23.79
CA GLU A 228 -0.17 -4.45 24.38
C GLU A 228 -0.84 -3.07 24.24
N LYS A 229 -0.04 -2.00 24.44
CA LYS A 229 -0.48 -0.60 24.30
C LYS A 229 -0.97 -0.25 22.89
N LEU A 230 -0.49 -0.95 21.87
CA LEU A 230 -0.82 -0.72 20.46
C LEU A 230 -1.94 -1.61 19.93
N LYS A 231 -2.38 -2.64 20.66
CA LYS A 231 -3.48 -3.49 20.21
C LYS A 231 -4.73 -2.68 19.84
N LYS A 232 -5.01 -1.60 20.57
CA LYS A 232 -6.14 -0.67 20.26
C LYS A 232 -5.99 0.13 18.96
N SER A 233 -4.79 0.20 18.40
CA SER A 233 -4.53 0.86 17.09
C SER A 233 -4.72 -0.11 15.91
N PHE A 234 -4.93 -1.39 16.19
CA PHE A 234 -5.30 -2.42 15.24
C PHE A 234 -6.74 -2.82 15.56
N PRO A 235 -7.73 -2.44 14.73
CA PRO A 235 -9.12 -2.75 15.04
C PRO A 235 -9.31 -4.27 15.12
N GLN A 236 -9.88 -4.76 16.22
CA GLN A 236 -9.96 -6.18 16.52
C GLN A 236 -11.16 -6.85 15.86
N THR A 237 -12.22 -6.09 15.60
CA THR A 237 -13.45 -6.54 14.93
C THR A 237 -13.78 -5.66 13.73
N ILE A 238 -14.71 -6.10 12.88
CA ILE A 238 -15.22 -5.27 11.77
C ILE A 238 -15.83 -3.96 12.30
N GLU A 239 -16.58 -4.01 13.41
CA GLU A 239 -17.17 -2.83 14.05
C GLU A 239 -16.09 -1.80 14.45
N GLU A 240 -15.03 -2.27 15.12
CA GLU A 240 -13.90 -1.42 15.47
C GLU A 240 -13.20 -0.86 14.22
N ALA A 241 -13.09 -1.64 13.15
CA ALA A 241 -12.47 -1.21 11.90
C ALA A 241 -13.27 -0.08 11.24
N LEU A 242 -14.59 -0.23 11.14
CA LEU A 242 -15.48 0.81 10.61
C LEU A 242 -15.32 2.12 11.40
N LYS A 243 -15.33 2.03 12.74
CA LYS A 243 -15.14 3.19 13.61
C LYS A 243 -13.76 3.82 13.43
N PHE A 244 -12.70 3.00 13.39
CA PHE A 244 -11.31 3.45 13.24
C PHE A 244 -11.09 4.18 11.91
N TYR A 245 -11.66 3.69 10.81
CA TYR A 245 -11.54 4.29 9.49
C TYR A 245 -12.62 5.35 9.19
N GLY A 246 -13.53 5.63 10.13
CA GLY A 246 -14.56 6.67 10.00
C GLY A 246 -15.68 6.32 9.01
N ILE A 247 -15.98 5.04 8.84
CA ILE A 247 -16.98 4.53 7.89
C ILE A 247 -18.32 4.39 8.61
N LYS A 248 -19.34 5.08 8.10
CA LYS A 248 -20.72 5.01 8.60
C LYS A 248 -21.52 3.99 7.82
N ILE A 249 -22.07 2.96 8.46
CA ILE A 249 -23.03 2.03 7.83
C ILE A 249 -24.39 2.68 7.72
#